data_AF-A0A843EW41-F1
#
_entry.id   AF-A0A843EW41-F1
#
_cell.length_a   1.000
_cell.length_b   1.000
_cell.length_c   1.000
_cell.angle_alpha   90.00
_cell.angle_beta   90.00
_cell.angle_gamma   90.00
#
_symmetry.space_group_name_H-M   'P 1'
#
loop_
_entity.id
_entity.type
_entity.pdbx_description
1 polymer ?
#
loop_
_entity_poly.entity_id
_entity_poly.type
_entity_poly.pdbx_seq_one_letter_code
_entity_poly.pdbx_strand_id
1 'polypeptide(L)'
;IYQSDRFETYYDYARQLIEKGAAYMCTCDGATFKELKDNCQACPCRDNSVEENLELWDKFDTMEAGEAVLRVKTDINHKNPAIRDWVAMRLVDETHPRLGTKYRIYPMMNFSVAVDDHLMGMTHVLRGKDHLANSEKQKYLYDHMGWDLPEFIHYGRLKMEDIALSTSKAMAGIEDGTYSGWDDPRLGTLRAIARRGIDPRTIYNLITEIGVKMADSAISWKKIYGLNRNFLEPVANRYFFCENPQKITVEGYEDGAVDIERPLHADHTDRGNRILPFDGSAYLAEEDINDGLFRLMDAVNVEIAGDNVTYHSTSFEDAREAKARIIQWVPVKDNVNVKIVMDDASVKTGLGEGALKDLTVGDIVQFERVGFARLDEITDAEFIFYFAHK
;
A
#
# COMPACT_ATOMS: atom_id res chain seq x y z
N ILE A 1 -7.61 -21.06 -3.00
CA ILE A 1 -8.77 -21.49 -3.81
C ILE A 1 -9.02 -20.39 -4.82
N TYR A 2 -9.13 -20.72 -6.11
CA TYR A 2 -9.52 -19.75 -7.13
C TYR A 2 -10.98 -20.00 -7.52
N GLN A 3 -11.80 -18.94 -7.56
CA GLN A 3 -13.20 -19.07 -7.96
C GLN A 3 -13.35 -19.59 -9.39
N SER A 4 -12.44 -19.24 -10.30
CA SER A 4 -12.53 -19.72 -11.67
C SER A 4 -12.37 -21.24 -11.82
N ASP A 5 -11.75 -21.91 -10.85
CA ASP A 5 -11.64 -23.38 -10.85
C ASP A 5 -12.95 -24.07 -10.43
N ARG A 6 -13.98 -23.29 -10.07
CA ARG A 6 -15.25 -23.74 -9.46
C ARG A 6 -16.48 -23.38 -10.29
N PHE A 7 -16.28 -22.98 -11.56
CA PHE A 7 -17.39 -22.56 -12.43
C PHE A 7 -18.46 -23.64 -12.61
N GLU A 8 -18.06 -24.90 -12.80
CA GLU A 8 -19.02 -26.02 -12.88
C GLU A 8 -19.86 -26.12 -11.60
N THR A 9 -19.24 -25.97 -10.43
CA THR A 9 -19.97 -25.95 -9.15
C THR A 9 -21.01 -24.84 -9.13
N TYR A 10 -20.66 -23.63 -9.60
CA TYR A 10 -21.61 -22.53 -9.66
C TYR A 10 -22.76 -22.81 -10.65
N TYR A 11 -22.50 -23.49 -11.77
CA TYR A 11 -23.53 -23.90 -12.73
C TYR A 11 -24.49 -24.94 -12.13
N ASP A 12 -23.97 -25.92 -11.40
CA ASP A 12 -24.79 -26.92 -10.71
C ASP A 12 -25.74 -26.26 -9.70
N TYR A 13 -25.25 -25.28 -8.93
CA TYR A 13 -26.08 -24.54 -7.98
C TYR A 13 -27.08 -23.60 -8.67
N ALA A 14 -26.71 -23.02 -9.81
CA ALA A 14 -27.64 -22.22 -10.61
C ALA A 14 -28.79 -23.07 -11.12
N ARG A 15 -28.50 -24.28 -11.63
CA ARG A 15 -29.50 -25.25 -12.08
C ARG A 15 -30.43 -25.66 -10.94
N GLN A 16 -29.88 -26.02 -9.77
CA GLN A 16 -30.68 -26.36 -8.59
C GLN A 16 -31.61 -25.22 -8.16
N LEU A 17 -31.16 -23.97 -8.26
CA LEU A 17 -31.97 -22.80 -7.90
C LEU A 17 -33.14 -22.60 -8.88
N ILE A 18 -32.93 -22.89 -10.17
CA ILE A 18 -33.99 -22.93 -11.18
C ILE A 18 -34.98 -24.06 -10.88
N GLU A 19 -34.49 -25.27 -10.59
CA GLU A 19 -35.32 -26.45 -10.26
C GLU A 19 -36.20 -26.22 -9.03
N LYS A 20 -35.71 -25.46 -8.05
CA LYS A 20 -36.48 -25.03 -6.86
C LYS A 20 -37.49 -23.92 -7.16
N GLY A 21 -37.54 -23.41 -8.39
CA GLY A 21 -38.36 -22.27 -8.78
C GLY A 21 -37.90 -20.93 -8.18
N ALA A 22 -36.70 -20.89 -7.59
CA ALA A 22 -36.13 -19.77 -6.86
C ALA A 22 -35.27 -18.84 -7.74
N ALA A 23 -35.05 -19.20 -9.00
CA ALA A 23 -34.43 -18.36 -10.02
C ALA A 23 -35.16 -18.50 -11.36
N TYR A 24 -34.90 -17.56 -12.28
CA TYR A 24 -35.44 -17.58 -13.63
C TYR A 24 -34.49 -16.92 -14.63
N MET A 25 -34.55 -17.37 -15.88
CA MET A 25 -33.86 -16.75 -17.00
C MET A 25 -34.65 -15.54 -17.48
N CYS A 26 -34.00 -14.40 -17.55
CA CYS A 26 -34.58 -13.13 -17.96
C CYS A 26 -33.95 -12.68 -19.28
N THR A 27 -34.79 -12.54 -20.31
CA THR A 27 -34.43 -12.07 -21.65
C THR A 27 -34.90 -10.64 -21.94
N CYS A 28 -35.40 -9.94 -20.91
CA CYS A 28 -35.70 -8.51 -21.03
C CYS A 28 -34.40 -7.74 -21.20
N ASP A 29 -34.41 -6.69 -22.02
CA ASP A 29 -33.30 -5.74 -22.05
C ASP A 29 -33.14 -5.06 -20.68
N GLY A 30 -31.92 -4.60 -20.41
CA GLY A 30 -31.56 -4.05 -19.10
C GLY A 30 -32.35 -2.79 -18.71
N ALA A 31 -32.79 -1.98 -19.68
CA ALA A 31 -33.53 -0.75 -19.41
C ALA A 31 -34.98 -1.05 -19.04
N THR A 32 -35.67 -1.90 -19.82
CA THR A 32 -37.03 -2.34 -19.52
C THR A 32 -37.10 -3.11 -18.20
N PHE A 33 -36.17 -4.02 -17.94
CA PHE A 33 -36.14 -4.70 -16.63
C PHE A 33 -35.96 -3.70 -15.48
N LYS A 34 -35.07 -2.72 -15.64
CA LYS A 34 -34.83 -1.70 -14.61
C LYS A 34 -36.10 -0.88 -14.35
N GLU A 35 -36.82 -0.45 -15.38
CA GLU A 35 -38.06 0.30 -15.25
C GLU A 35 -39.12 -0.49 -14.47
N LEU A 36 -39.37 -1.74 -14.87
CA LEU A 36 -40.33 -2.63 -14.18
C LEU A 36 -39.93 -2.81 -12.72
N LYS A 37 -38.67 -3.18 -12.49
CA LYS A 37 -38.11 -3.43 -11.16
C LYS A 37 -38.19 -2.18 -10.27
N ASP A 38 -37.89 -0.99 -10.78
CA ASP A 38 -37.94 0.26 -10.00
C ASP A 38 -39.39 0.61 -9.62
N ASN A 39 -40.36 0.25 -10.45
CA ASN A 39 -41.80 0.36 -10.19
C ASN A 39 -42.42 -0.81 -9.40
N CYS A 40 -41.60 -1.69 -8.81
CA CYS A 40 -42.04 -2.89 -8.07
C CYS A 40 -42.88 -3.88 -8.91
N GLN A 41 -42.66 -3.92 -10.22
CA GLN A 41 -43.34 -4.83 -11.14
C GLN A 41 -42.42 -5.96 -11.56
N ALA A 42 -42.96 -7.19 -11.55
CA ALA A 42 -42.26 -8.36 -12.07
C ALA A 42 -42.18 -8.27 -13.60
N CYS A 43 -41.06 -8.71 -14.18
CA CYS A 43 -41.00 -8.88 -15.63
C CYS A 43 -41.73 -10.16 -16.06
N PRO A 44 -42.20 -10.26 -17.31
CA PRO A 44 -42.96 -11.43 -17.78
C PRO A 44 -42.21 -12.75 -17.61
N CYS A 45 -40.87 -12.74 -17.74
CA CYS A 45 -40.03 -13.94 -17.59
C CYS A 45 -40.04 -14.52 -16.17
N ARG A 46 -40.44 -13.74 -15.14
CA ARG A 46 -40.38 -14.17 -13.73
C ARG A 46 -41.29 -15.37 -13.44
N ASP A 47 -42.37 -15.48 -14.20
CA ASP A 47 -43.40 -16.52 -14.05
C ASP A 47 -43.23 -17.67 -15.05
N ASN A 48 -42.14 -17.71 -15.81
CA ASN A 48 -41.75 -18.86 -16.61
C ASN A 48 -41.72 -20.13 -15.75
N SER A 49 -42.12 -21.27 -16.33
CA SER A 49 -42.05 -22.57 -15.69
C SER A 49 -40.61 -22.99 -15.42
N VAL A 50 -40.41 -24.00 -14.56
CA VAL A 50 -39.08 -24.55 -14.29
C VAL A 50 -38.48 -25.11 -15.58
N GLU A 51 -39.29 -25.80 -16.37
CA GLU A 51 -38.91 -26.42 -17.63
C GLU A 51 -38.46 -25.37 -18.65
N GLU A 52 -39.23 -24.29 -18.83
CA GLU A 52 -38.87 -23.18 -19.74
C GLU A 52 -37.55 -22.53 -19.32
N ASN A 53 -37.33 -22.34 -18.03
CA ASN A 53 -36.10 -21.76 -17.52
C ASN A 53 -34.88 -22.68 -17.72
N LEU A 54 -35.06 -23.99 -17.53
CA LEU A 54 -34.00 -24.98 -17.78
C LEU A 54 -33.64 -25.05 -19.27
N GLU A 55 -34.63 -25.00 -20.16
CA GLU A 55 -34.39 -24.94 -21.62
C GLU A 55 -33.61 -23.69 -22.04
N LEU A 56 -33.90 -22.54 -21.42
CA LEU A 56 -33.15 -21.30 -21.64
C LEU A 56 -31.74 -21.38 -21.06
N TRP A 57 -31.58 -21.96 -19.86
CA TRP A 57 -30.28 -22.17 -19.23
C TRP A 57 -29.36 -23.06 -20.07
N ASP A 58 -29.88 -24.15 -20.63
CA ASP A 58 -29.12 -25.09 -21.46
C ASP A 58 -28.66 -24.51 -22.80
N LYS A 59 -29.27 -23.41 -23.26
CA LYS A 59 -28.88 -22.66 -24.45
C LYS A 59 -28.07 -21.41 -24.12
N PHE A 60 -27.91 -21.07 -22.84
CA PHE A 60 -27.43 -19.76 -22.42
C PHE A 60 -26.02 -19.48 -22.91
N ASP A 61 -25.14 -20.48 -22.94
CA ASP A 61 -23.76 -20.36 -23.42
C ASP A 61 -23.66 -20.13 -24.95
N THR A 62 -24.73 -20.36 -25.70
CA THR A 62 -24.82 -20.10 -27.15
C THR A 62 -25.45 -18.76 -27.51
N MET A 63 -26.02 -18.05 -26.53
CA MET A 63 -26.62 -16.72 -26.72
C MET A 63 -25.56 -15.63 -26.91
N GLU A 64 -26.00 -14.42 -27.26
CA GLU A 64 -25.17 -13.22 -27.35
C GLU A 64 -25.00 -12.53 -25.98
N ALA A 65 -23.86 -11.86 -25.76
CA ALA A 65 -23.63 -11.15 -24.51
C ALA A 65 -24.68 -10.06 -24.27
N GLY A 66 -25.37 -10.15 -23.13
CA GLY A 66 -26.45 -9.23 -22.75
C GLY A 66 -27.85 -9.65 -23.20
N GLU A 67 -27.99 -10.74 -23.96
CA GLU A 67 -29.30 -11.25 -24.41
C GLU A 67 -30.12 -11.87 -23.28
N ALA A 68 -29.45 -12.50 -22.30
CA ALA A 68 -30.09 -13.11 -21.16
C ALA A 68 -29.24 -13.02 -19.88
N VAL A 69 -29.90 -13.12 -18.74
CA VAL A 69 -29.27 -13.26 -17.42
C VAL A 69 -30.08 -14.19 -16.52
N LEU A 70 -29.41 -14.90 -15.61
CA LEU A 70 -30.10 -15.62 -14.54
C LEU A 70 -30.36 -14.67 -13.37
N ARG A 71 -31.60 -14.59 -12.89
CA ARG A 71 -31.98 -13.77 -11.73
C ARG A 71 -32.45 -14.63 -10.58
N VAL A 72 -32.06 -14.27 -9.36
CA VAL A 72 -32.61 -14.87 -8.14
C VAL A 72 -33.95 -14.23 -7.85
N LYS A 73 -35.01 -15.01 -7.62
CA LYS A 73 -36.31 -14.48 -7.20
C LYS A 73 -36.20 -13.96 -5.78
N THR A 74 -36.56 -12.71 -5.59
CA THR A 74 -36.59 -12.03 -4.29
C THR A 74 -37.95 -11.35 -4.12
N ASP A 75 -38.09 -10.52 -3.08
CA ASP A 75 -39.22 -9.61 -2.99
C ASP A 75 -39.13 -8.49 -4.04
N ILE A 76 -40.02 -8.52 -5.03
CA ILE A 76 -40.10 -7.47 -6.05
C ILE A 76 -40.52 -6.11 -5.48
N ASN A 77 -41.15 -6.09 -4.29
CA ASN A 77 -41.53 -4.89 -3.56
C ASN A 77 -40.46 -4.41 -2.58
N HIS A 78 -39.28 -5.05 -2.54
CA HIS A 78 -38.25 -4.76 -1.55
C HIS A 78 -37.89 -3.26 -1.55
N LYS A 79 -37.77 -2.64 -0.37
CA LYS A 79 -37.54 -1.18 -0.27
C LYS A 79 -36.26 -0.72 -0.99
N ASN A 80 -35.22 -1.55 -0.95
CA ASN A 80 -33.98 -1.33 -1.68
C ASN A 80 -34.07 -1.95 -3.09
N PRO A 81 -34.12 -1.15 -4.17
CA PRO A 81 -34.26 -1.65 -5.54
C PRO A 81 -33.08 -2.48 -6.02
N ALA A 82 -31.91 -2.39 -5.37
CA ALA A 82 -30.75 -3.19 -5.75
C ALA A 82 -30.93 -4.68 -5.43
N ILE A 83 -31.81 -5.02 -4.48
CA ILE A 83 -32.08 -6.40 -4.02
C ILE A 83 -33.17 -7.07 -4.84
N ARG A 84 -34.07 -6.29 -5.46
CA ARG A 84 -35.12 -6.82 -6.33
C ARG A 84 -34.50 -7.57 -7.50
N ASP A 85 -34.79 -8.86 -7.55
CA ASP A 85 -34.44 -9.85 -8.55
C ASP A 85 -33.05 -9.64 -9.17
N TRP A 86 -32.04 -9.69 -8.28
CA TRP A 86 -30.66 -9.44 -8.63
C TRP A 86 -30.08 -10.55 -9.52
N VAL A 87 -29.12 -10.18 -10.37
CA VAL A 87 -28.49 -11.08 -11.35
C VAL A 87 -27.51 -12.03 -10.66
N ALA A 88 -27.69 -13.33 -10.83
CA ALA A 88 -26.80 -14.39 -10.36
C ALA A 88 -25.74 -14.76 -11.40
N MET A 89 -26.10 -14.85 -12.68
CA MET A 89 -25.22 -15.24 -13.78
C MET A 89 -25.40 -14.30 -14.97
N ARG A 90 -24.30 -14.02 -15.68
CA ARG A 90 -24.31 -13.26 -16.93
C ARG A 90 -23.43 -13.93 -17.97
N LEU A 91 -23.69 -13.65 -19.24
CA LEU A 91 -22.78 -13.98 -20.33
C LEU A 91 -21.72 -12.87 -20.49
N VAL A 92 -20.47 -13.26 -20.75
CA VAL A 92 -19.35 -12.35 -21.04
C VAL A 92 -18.51 -12.93 -22.16
N ASP A 93 -18.33 -12.15 -23.23
CA ASP A 93 -17.48 -12.50 -24.38
C ASP A 93 -16.08 -11.90 -24.24
N GLU A 94 -15.42 -12.24 -23.13
CA GLU A 94 -14.05 -11.84 -22.83
C GLU A 94 -13.18 -13.05 -22.51
N THR A 95 -11.88 -12.96 -22.82
CA THR A 95 -10.93 -14.03 -22.52
C THR A 95 -10.55 -14.00 -21.04
N HIS A 96 -10.77 -15.10 -20.33
CA HIS A 96 -10.33 -15.24 -18.94
C HIS A 96 -8.80 -15.37 -18.87
N PRO A 97 -8.08 -14.57 -18.05
CA PRO A 97 -6.62 -14.63 -17.99
C PRO A 97 -6.03 -16.01 -17.62
N ARG A 98 -6.75 -16.82 -16.84
CA ARG A 98 -6.30 -18.18 -16.45
C ARG A 98 -6.87 -19.31 -17.32
N LEU A 99 -8.06 -19.12 -17.88
CA LEU A 99 -8.86 -20.21 -18.46
C LEU A 99 -9.14 -20.01 -19.95
N GLY A 100 -8.62 -18.94 -20.55
CA GLY A 100 -8.87 -18.59 -21.94
C GLY A 100 -10.36 -18.39 -22.19
N THR A 101 -10.83 -18.95 -23.30
CA THR A 101 -12.21 -18.87 -23.77
C THR A 101 -13.07 -20.06 -23.35
N LYS A 102 -12.62 -20.85 -22.36
CA LYS A 102 -13.33 -22.07 -21.91
C LYS A 102 -14.76 -21.78 -21.42
N TYR A 103 -14.98 -20.61 -20.84
CA TYR A 103 -16.25 -20.26 -20.20
C TYR A 103 -16.75 -18.90 -20.67
N ARG A 104 -18.03 -18.84 -21.01
CA ARG A 104 -18.76 -17.60 -21.36
C ARG A 104 -19.75 -17.17 -20.28
N ILE A 105 -20.22 -18.09 -19.43
CA ILE A 105 -21.15 -17.80 -18.34
C ILE A 105 -20.35 -17.48 -17.07
N TYR A 106 -20.56 -16.31 -16.48
CA TYR A 106 -19.85 -15.88 -15.28
C TYR A 106 -20.82 -15.63 -14.13
N PRO A 107 -20.53 -16.14 -12.92
CA PRO A 107 -21.29 -15.79 -11.74
C PRO A 107 -21.02 -14.35 -11.31
N MET A 108 -22.08 -13.71 -10.84
CA MET A 108 -21.99 -12.44 -10.15
C MET A 108 -21.50 -12.67 -8.72
N MET A 109 -20.76 -11.70 -8.17
CA MET A 109 -20.10 -11.80 -6.85
C MET A 109 -21.03 -12.31 -5.74
N ASN A 110 -22.27 -11.82 -5.66
CA ASN A 110 -23.19 -12.25 -4.60
C ASN A 110 -23.49 -13.75 -4.67
N PHE A 111 -23.64 -14.31 -5.87
CA PHE A 111 -23.91 -15.73 -6.08
C PHE A 111 -22.67 -16.58 -5.76
N SER A 112 -21.53 -16.29 -6.40
CA SER A 112 -20.31 -17.09 -6.21
C SER A 112 -19.83 -17.05 -4.75
N VAL A 113 -19.84 -15.88 -4.10
CA VAL A 113 -19.42 -15.75 -2.71
C VAL A 113 -20.33 -16.53 -1.77
N ALA A 114 -21.65 -16.47 -1.92
CA ALA A 114 -22.55 -17.20 -1.03
C ALA A 114 -22.46 -18.72 -1.20
N VAL A 115 -22.32 -19.21 -2.43
CA VAL A 115 -22.06 -20.63 -2.72
C VAL A 115 -20.73 -21.07 -2.09
N ASP A 116 -19.68 -20.28 -2.27
CA ASP A 116 -18.36 -20.58 -1.69
C ASP A 116 -18.36 -20.55 -0.17
N ASP A 117 -18.96 -19.52 0.45
CA ASP A 117 -19.05 -19.38 1.90
C ASP A 117 -19.75 -20.61 2.51
N HIS A 118 -20.87 -21.05 1.93
CA HIS A 118 -21.58 -22.24 2.39
C HIS A 118 -20.74 -23.51 2.23
N LEU A 119 -20.19 -23.76 1.04
CA LEU A 119 -19.43 -24.97 0.75
C LEU A 119 -18.12 -25.08 1.54
N MET A 120 -17.54 -23.94 1.91
CA MET A 120 -16.32 -23.88 2.72
C MET A 120 -16.63 -23.87 4.23
N GLY A 121 -17.91 -23.89 4.63
CA GLY A 121 -18.32 -23.87 6.03
C GLY A 121 -17.96 -22.56 6.73
N MET A 122 -18.02 -21.43 6.02
CA MET A 122 -17.78 -20.12 6.63
C MET A 122 -18.86 -19.85 7.68
N THR A 123 -18.42 -19.52 8.90
CA THR A 123 -19.32 -19.21 10.02
C THR A 123 -19.50 -17.72 10.25
N HIS A 124 -18.48 -16.91 9.92
CA HIS A 124 -18.47 -15.47 10.08
C HIS A 124 -17.88 -14.80 8.84
N VAL A 125 -18.59 -13.80 8.31
CA VAL A 125 -18.16 -13.02 7.15
C VAL A 125 -17.86 -11.59 7.61
N LEU A 126 -16.57 -11.24 7.66
CA LEU A 126 -16.07 -9.95 8.10
C LEU A 126 -15.68 -9.08 6.90
N ARG A 127 -16.39 -7.96 6.64
CA ARG A 127 -16.11 -7.08 5.49
C ARG A 127 -16.61 -5.64 5.68
N GLY A 128 -16.24 -4.75 4.76
CA GLY A 128 -16.66 -3.34 4.80
C GLY A 128 -18.18 -3.15 4.71
N LYS A 129 -18.71 -2.11 5.38
CA LYS A 129 -20.14 -1.78 5.47
C LYS A 129 -20.82 -1.50 4.13
N ASP A 130 -20.06 -1.28 3.07
CA ASP A 130 -20.57 -1.20 1.71
C ASP A 130 -21.10 -2.53 1.15
N HIS A 131 -20.84 -3.63 1.85
CA HIS A 131 -21.46 -4.92 1.56
C HIS A 131 -22.73 -5.21 2.38
N LEU A 132 -23.32 -4.21 3.05
CA LEU A 132 -24.60 -4.39 3.75
C LEU A 132 -25.70 -4.90 2.80
N ALA A 133 -25.91 -4.21 1.67
CA ALA A 133 -26.88 -4.62 0.66
C ALA A 133 -26.54 -5.98 0.03
N ASN A 134 -25.26 -6.32 -0.09
CA ASN A 134 -24.82 -7.62 -0.61
C ASN A 134 -25.18 -8.76 0.36
N SER A 135 -25.08 -8.51 1.67
CA SER A 135 -25.47 -9.49 2.68
C SER A 135 -26.98 -9.75 2.64
N GLU A 136 -27.79 -8.72 2.42
CA GLU A 136 -29.24 -8.88 2.21
C GLU A 136 -29.56 -9.67 0.93
N LYS A 137 -28.83 -9.45 -0.18
CA LYS A 137 -28.99 -10.26 -1.39
C LYS A 137 -28.67 -11.73 -1.14
N GLN A 138 -27.57 -11.99 -0.46
CA GLN A 138 -27.08 -13.34 -0.20
C GLN A 138 -28.05 -14.12 0.70
N LYS A 139 -28.70 -13.48 1.67
CA LYS A 139 -29.74 -14.12 2.51
C LYS A 139 -30.80 -14.86 1.70
N TYR A 140 -31.31 -14.26 0.62
CA TYR A 140 -32.27 -14.95 -0.27
C TYR A 140 -31.71 -16.26 -0.83
N LEU A 141 -30.43 -16.29 -1.21
CA LEU A 141 -29.82 -17.50 -1.74
C LEU A 141 -29.69 -18.57 -0.65
N TYR A 142 -29.26 -18.19 0.56
CA TYR A 142 -29.21 -19.09 1.71
C TYR A 142 -30.60 -19.66 2.04
N ASP A 143 -31.62 -18.80 2.09
CA ASP A 143 -33.00 -19.20 2.38
C ASP A 143 -33.55 -20.18 1.33
N HIS A 144 -33.37 -19.88 0.04
CA HIS A 144 -33.84 -20.74 -1.06
C HIS A 144 -33.17 -22.10 -1.08
N MET A 145 -31.90 -22.15 -0.69
CA MET A 145 -31.14 -23.38 -0.66
C MET A 145 -31.29 -24.16 0.66
N GLY A 146 -31.89 -23.55 1.68
CA GLY A 146 -32.03 -24.14 3.01
C GLY A 146 -30.68 -24.26 3.73
N TRP A 147 -29.81 -23.27 3.56
CA TRP A 147 -28.48 -23.24 4.16
C TRP A 147 -28.46 -22.44 5.45
N ASP A 148 -27.55 -22.81 6.35
CA ASP A 148 -27.28 -22.02 7.54
C ASP A 148 -26.59 -20.70 7.17
N LEU A 149 -27.18 -19.59 7.61
CA LEU A 149 -26.65 -18.26 7.34
C LEU A 149 -25.42 -17.97 8.22
N PRO A 150 -24.27 -17.55 7.65
CA PRO A 150 -23.14 -17.10 8.45
C PRO A 150 -23.46 -15.79 9.16
N GLU A 151 -22.74 -15.52 10.25
CA GLU A 151 -22.79 -14.23 10.92
C GLU A 151 -22.09 -13.17 10.05
N PHE A 152 -22.84 -12.16 9.60
CA PHE A 152 -22.26 -11.03 8.87
C PHE A 152 -21.83 -9.93 9.83
N ILE A 153 -20.54 -9.62 9.85
CA ILE A 153 -19.96 -8.54 10.63
C ILE A 153 -19.44 -7.48 9.66
N HIS A 154 -20.00 -6.28 9.76
CA HIS A 154 -19.59 -5.15 8.93
C HIS A 154 -18.75 -4.15 9.72
N TYR A 155 -17.69 -3.65 9.08
CA TYR A 155 -16.86 -2.58 9.63
C TYR A 155 -16.88 -1.33 8.74
N GLY A 156 -16.64 -0.17 9.33
CA GLY A 156 -16.57 1.11 8.65
C GLY A 156 -15.45 1.13 7.62
N ARG A 157 -15.63 1.95 6.57
CA ARG A 157 -14.61 2.08 5.54
C ARG A 157 -13.38 2.75 6.12
N LEU A 158 -12.24 2.25 5.69
CA LEU A 158 -10.96 2.90 5.93
C LEU A 158 -10.62 3.80 4.75
N LYS A 159 -10.27 5.05 5.03
CA LYS A 159 -9.80 6.02 4.04
C LYS A 159 -8.44 6.55 4.46
N MET A 160 -7.60 6.84 3.46
CA MET A 160 -6.39 7.63 3.69
C MET A 160 -6.66 9.08 3.29
N GLU A 161 -6.25 10.00 4.15
CA GLU A 161 -6.44 11.45 3.94
C GLU A 161 -5.55 11.95 2.79
N ASP A 162 -4.34 11.42 2.72
CA ASP A 162 -3.26 11.92 1.86
C ASP A 162 -3.19 11.24 0.49
N ILE A 163 -3.90 10.11 0.30
CA ILE A 163 -3.82 9.33 -0.94
C ILE A 163 -5.13 8.64 -1.30
N ALA A 164 -5.44 8.61 -2.60
CA ALA A 164 -6.57 7.85 -3.13
C ALA A 164 -6.19 6.36 -3.30
N LEU A 165 -6.84 5.47 -2.54
CA LEU A 165 -6.63 4.01 -2.61
C LEU A 165 -7.40 3.33 -3.77
N SER A 166 -7.31 3.88 -4.98
CA SER A 166 -8.00 3.33 -6.16
C SER A 166 -7.05 2.54 -7.05
N THR A 167 -7.23 1.20 -7.09
CA THR A 167 -6.41 0.30 -7.92
C THR A 167 -6.49 0.64 -9.41
N SER A 168 -7.68 0.97 -9.93
CA SER A 168 -7.83 1.33 -11.36
C SER A 168 -7.12 2.64 -11.71
N LYS A 169 -7.15 3.64 -10.82
CA LYS A 169 -6.39 4.89 -11.04
C LYS A 169 -4.88 4.65 -10.95
N ALA A 170 -4.44 3.78 -10.04
CA ALA A 170 -3.03 3.39 -9.96
C ALA A 170 -2.59 2.66 -11.23
N MET A 171 -3.40 1.72 -11.76
CA MET A 171 -3.11 1.04 -13.03
C MET A 171 -3.01 2.03 -14.19
N ALA A 172 -3.98 2.92 -14.36
CA ALA A 172 -3.95 3.93 -15.42
C ALA A 172 -2.69 4.80 -15.33
N GLY A 173 -2.28 5.20 -14.11
CA GLY A 173 -1.05 5.96 -13.88
C GLY A 173 0.23 5.15 -14.12
N ILE A 174 0.20 3.82 -14.02
CA ILE A 174 1.33 2.96 -14.41
C ILE A 174 1.39 2.86 -15.94
N GLU A 175 0.24 2.67 -16.60
CA GLU A 175 0.14 2.55 -18.05
C GLU A 175 0.54 3.84 -18.78
N ASP A 176 0.23 5.01 -18.23
CA ASP A 176 0.59 6.31 -18.79
C ASP A 176 2.00 6.81 -18.38
N GLY A 177 2.71 6.04 -17.55
CA GLY A 177 4.07 6.35 -17.08
C GLY A 177 4.14 7.37 -15.94
N THR A 178 3.02 7.83 -15.38
CA THR A 178 2.99 8.66 -14.18
C THR A 178 3.68 7.96 -13.01
N TYR A 179 3.44 6.66 -12.83
CA TYR A 179 4.06 5.79 -11.82
C TYR A 179 5.00 4.79 -12.49
N SER A 180 6.15 4.55 -11.85
CA SER A 180 7.16 3.60 -12.32
C SER A 180 6.71 2.14 -12.25
N GLY A 181 5.75 1.83 -11.37
CA GLY A 181 5.24 0.48 -11.16
C GLY A 181 4.34 0.37 -9.93
N TRP A 182 3.96 -0.85 -9.56
CA TRP A 182 3.10 -1.12 -8.40
C TRP A 182 3.78 -0.87 -7.04
N ASP A 183 5.10 -0.75 -7.03
CA ASP A 183 5.95 -0.45 -5.88
C ASP A 183 6.51 0.98 -5.91
N ASP A 184 5.97 1.83 -6.80
CA ASP A 184 6.28 3.27 -6.83
C ASP A 184 5.97 3.92 -5.47
N PRO A 185 6.87 4.73 -4.90
CA PRO A 185 6.76 5.22 -3.52
C PRO A 185 5.56 6.15 -3.29
N ARG A 186 5.00 6.71 -4.37
CA ARG A 186 3.79 7.55 -4.35
C ARG A 186 2.50 6.74 -4.22
N LEU A 187 2.55 5.42 -4.39
CA LEU A 187 1.39 4.54 -4.25
C LEU A 187 1.20 4.05 -2.81
N GLY A 188 -0.06 3.86 -2.41
CA GLY A 188 -0.44 3.29 -1.11
C GLY A 188 -0.50 1.76 -1.11
N THR A 189 0.20 1.10 -2.04
CA THR A 189 0.21 -0.36 -2.14
C THR A 189 1.08 -0.95 -1.04
N LEU A 190 0.80 -2.18 -0.62
CA LEU A 190 1.67 -2.88 0.34
C LEU A 190 3.10 -3.05 -0.19
N ARG A 191 3.27 -3.15 -1.52
CA ARG A 191 4.59 -3.24 -2.16
C ARG A 191 5.37 -1.93 -2.03
N ALA A 192 4.75 -0.80 -2.33
CA ALA A 192 5.39 0.51 -2.24
C ALA A 192 5.84 0.83 -0.81
N ILE A 193 4.96 0.64 0.18
CA ILE A 193 5.31 0.93 1.59
C ILE A 193 6.36 -0.04 2.14
N ALA A 194 6.34 -1.31 1.72
CA ALA A 194 7.36 -2.27 2.12
C ALA A 194 8.73 -1.92 1.49
N ARG A 195 8.74 -1.54 0.20
CA ARG A 195 9.96 -1.08 -0.50
C ARG A 195 10.58 0.14 0.19
N ARG A 196 9.73 1.05 0.67
CA ARG A 196 10.11 2.22 1.48
C ARG A 196 10.62 1.89 2.90
N GLY A 197 10.45 0.67 3.39
CA GLY A 197 10.89 0.28 4.74
C GLY A 197 9.85 0.50 5.84
N ILE A 198 8.55 0.58 5.50
CA ILE A 198 7.49 0.51 6.51
C ILE A 198 7.40 -0.94 7.02
N ASP A 199 7.64 -1.13 8.31
CA ASP A 199 7.58 -2.42 8.97
C ASP A 199 6.15 -2.99 8.95
N PRO A 200 5.95 -4.27 8.61
CA PRO A 200 4.61 -4.87 8.55
C PRO A 200 3.86 -4.82 9.90
N ARG A 201 4.58 -4.80 11.04
CA ARG A 201 3.99 -4.66 12.38
C ARG A 201 3.29 -3.32 12.56
N THR A 202 3.74 -2.28 11.85
CA THR A 202 3.08 -0.96 11.82
C THR A 202 1.66 -1.08 11.30
N ILE A 203 1.47 -1.73 10.15
CA ILE A 203 0.15 -1.89 9.53
C ILE A 203 -0.72 -2.82 10.37
N TYR A 204 -0.14 -3.91 10.89
CA TYR A 204 -0.86 -4.82 11.77
C TYR A 204 -1.40 -4.10 13.02
N ASN A 205 -0.56 -3.34 13.73
CA ASN A 205 -0.95 -2.60 14.92
C ASN A 205 -2.00 -1.54 14.59
N LEU A 206 -1.83 -0.83 13.49
CA LEU A 206 -2.78 0.18 13.03
C LEU A 206 -4.17 -0.39 12.77
N ILE A 207 -4.27 -1.50 12.02
CA ILE A 207 -5.55 -2.15 11.74
C ILE A 207 -6.16 -2.74 13.02
N THR A 208 -5.35 -3.29 13.92
CA THR A 208 -5.81 -3.83 15.20
C THR A 208 -6.35 -2.74 16.12
N GLU A 209 -5.69 -1.58 16.18
CA GLU A 209 -6.12 -0.42 16.99
C GLU A 209 -7.46 0.16 16.50
N ILE A 210 -7.67 0.20 15.18
CA ILE A 210 -8.94 0.65 14.58
C ILE A 210 -10.07 -0.32 14.94
N GLY A 211 -9.79 -1.62 14.79
CA GLY A 211 -10.73 -2.70 15.06
C GLY A 211 -11.93 -2.71 14.12
N VAL A 212 -12.98 -3.43 14.52
CA VAL A 212 -14.16 -3.73 13.69
C VAL A 212 -15.34 -2.76 13.94
N LYS A 213 -15.04 -1.47 14.11
CA LYS A 213 -16.07 -0.44 14.38
C LYS A 213 -16.86 -0.14 13.11
N MET A 214 -18.17 0.08 13.22
CA MET A 214 -19.04 0.47 12.08
C MET A 214 -18.80 1.89 11.56
N ALA A 215 -18.20 2.76 12.38
CA ALA A 215 -17.86 4.12 12.01
C ALA A 215 -16.68 4.13 11.02
N ASP A 216 -16.75 5.01 10.01
CA ASP A 216 -15.64 5.19 9.08
C ASP A 216 -14.42 5.75 9.80
N SER A 217 -13.25 5.32 9.38
CA SER A 217 -11.97 5.77 9.94
C SER A 217 -11.14 6.42 8.85
N ALA A 218 -10.51 7.55 9.19
CA ALA A 218 -9.53 8.23 8.36
C ALA A 218 -8.15 8.06 8.98
N ILE A 219 -7.16 7.77 8.15
CA ILE A 219 -5.75 7.65 8.55
C ILE A 219 -4.91 8.60 7.70
N SER A 220 -3.98 9.29 8.34
CA SER A 220 -2.91 10.01 7.66
C SER A 220 -1.60 9.24 7.67
N TRP A 221 -0.73 9.54 6.72
CA TRP A 221 0.65 9.04 6.70
C TRP A 221 1.40 9.36 7.99
N LYS A 222 1.13 10.53 8.58
CA LYS A 222 1.73 10.94 9.85
C LYS A 222 1.48 9.92 10.97
N LYS A 223 0.28 9.34 11.05
CA LYS A 223 -0.01 8.29 12.04
C LYS A 223 0.79 7.02 11.77
N ILE A 224 0.87 6.60 10.50
CA ILE A 224 1.65 5.43 10.07
C ILE A 224 3.12 5.62 10.41
N TYR A 225 3.70 6.78 10.08
CA TYR A 225 5.10 7.10 10.33
C TYR A 225 5.41 7.15 11.82
N GLY A 226 4.51 7.72 12.63
CA GLY A 226 4.66 7.72 14.10
C GLY A 226 4.70 6.32 14.70
N LEU A 227 3.84 5.41 14.22
CA LEU A 227 3.85 4.01 14.64
C LEU A 227 5.10 3.28 14.14
N ASN A 228 5.51 3.53 12.90
CA ASN A 228 6.67 2.88 12.29
C ASN A 228 7.98 3.28 12.95
N ARG A 229 8.11 4.53 13.38
CA ARG A 229 9.27 5.01 14.13
C ARG A 229 9.54 4.17 15.38
N ASN A 230 8.50 3.74 16.10
CA ASN A 230 8.68 2.90 17.29
C ASN A 230 9.33 1.54 16.98
N PHE A 231 9.24 1.07 15.74
CA PHE A 231 9.90 -0.16 15.30
C PHE A 231 11.27 0.07 14.70
N LEU A 232 11.47 1.20 14.01
CA LEU A 232 12.72 1.50 13.34
C LEU A 232 13.76 2.15 14.25
N GLU A 233 13.37 3.07 15.13
CA GLU A 233 14.29 3.80 16.02
C GLU A 233 15.20 2.83 16.81
N PRO A 234 14.70 1.77 17.46
CA PRO A 234 15.56 0.90 18.26
C PRO A 234 16.49 0.01 17.43
N VAL A 235 16.28 -0.13 16.11
CA VAL A 235 17.01 -1.11 15.28
C VAL A 235 17.85 -0.47 14.18
N ALA A 236 17.51 0.73 13.72
CA ALA A 236 18.20 1.39 12.64
C ALA A 236 19.52 1.99 13.11
N ASN A 237 20.62 1.60 12.47
CA ASN A 237 21.90 2.28 12.68
C ASN A 237 21.87 3.66 12.01
N ARG A 238 22.60 4.61 12.60
CA ARG A 238 22.68 6.00 12.16
C ARG A 238 23.86 6.19 11.23
N TYR A 239 23.67 6.98 10.18
CA TYR A 239 24.72 7.32 9.22
C TYR A 239 24.60 8.76 8.74
N PHE A 240 25.70 9.33 8.27
CA PHE A 240 25.70 10.64 7.62
C PHE A 240 25.46 10.54 6.11
N PHE A 241 24.59 11.41 5.62
CA PHE A 241 24.34 11.68 4.21
C PHE A 241 24.41 13.19 3.97
N CYS A 242 25.05 13.55 2.87
CA CYS A 242 25.32 14.90 2.44
C CYS A 242 24.77 15.07 1.02
N GLU A 243 23.59 15.70 0.90
CA GLU A 243 22.96 16.04 -0.38
C GLU A 243 23.73 17.18 -1.07
N ASN A 244 23.88 17.11 -2.40
CA ASN A 244 24.60 18.12 -3.20
C ASN A 244 25.92 18.56 -2.54
N PRO A 245 26.84 17.60 -2.33
CA PRO A 245 27.98 17.78 -1.44
C PRO A 245 28.94 18.85 -1.94
N GLN A 246 29.26 19.81 -1.08
CA GLN A 246 30.26 20.83 -1.31
C GLN A 246 31.48 20.55 -0.44
N LYS A 247 32.65 20.48 -1.07
CA LYS A 247 33.90 20.25 -0.34
C LYS A 247 34.32 21.55 0.35
N ILE A 248 34.51 21.47 1.66
CA ILE A 248 35.10 22.53 2.46
C ILE A 248 36.50 22.16 2.94
N THR A 249 37.30 23.17 3.26
CA THR A 249 38.56 23.04 3.99
C THR A 249 38.52 24.02 5.14
N VAL A 250 38.76 23.54 6.37
CA VAL A 250 38.71 24.34 7.58
C VAL A 250 40.06 25.06 7.74
N GLU A 251 40.06 26.36 7.45
CA GLU A 251 41.24 27.21 7.60
C GLU A 251 41.63 27.34 9.08
N GLY A 252 42.92 27.18 9.39
CA GLY A 252 43.43 27.24 10.76
C GLY A 252 43.27 25.95 11.57
N TYR A 253 42.85 24.85 10.95
CA TYR A 253 42.88 23.53 11.60
C TYR A 253 44.31 22.93 11.56
N GLU A 254 44.91 22.71 12.73
CA GLU A 254 46.31 22.25 12.87
C GLU A 254 46.46 20.87 13.52
N ASP A 255 45.37 20.23 13.95
CA ASP A 255 45.40 18.98 14.73
C ASP A 255 45.75 17.73 13.89
N GLY A 256 45.91 17.87 12.57
CA GLY A 256 46.26 16.79 11.65
C GLY A 256 45.10 15.82 11.37
N ALA A 257 45.42 14.66 10.80
CA ALA A 257 44.40 13.64 10.49
C ALA A 257 44.01 12.86 11.75
N VAL A 258 42.72 12.78 12.02
CA VAL A 258 42.12 12.07 13.16
C VAL A 258 40.99 11.15 12.70
N ASP A 259 40.86 10.02 13.37
CA ASP A 259 39.74 9.10 13.19
C ASP A 259 38.70 9.37 14.28
N ILE A 260 37.54 9.89 13.88
CA ILE A 260 36.45 10.21 14.82
C ILE A 260 35.57 8.97 14.98
N GLU A 261 35.52 8.43 16.19
CA GLU A 261 34.62 7.34 16.54
C GLU A 261 33.24 7.89 16.93
N ARG A 262 32.20 7.46 16.21
CA ARG A 262 30.80 7.79 16.52
C ARG A 262 30.00 6.50 16.69
N PRO A 263 29.16 6.36 17.73
CA PRO A 263 28.35 5.16 17.89
C PRO A 263 27.36 4.98 16.74
N LEU A 264 27.21 3.75 16.23
CA LEU A 264 26.18 3.43 15.23
C LEU A 264 24.77 3.71 15.76
N HIS A 265 24.54 3.58 17.06
CA HIS A 265 23.27 3.94 17.69
C HIS A 265 23.51 4.42 19.12
N ALA A 266 22.90 5.55 19.51
CA ALA A 266 23.15 6.20 20.80
C ALA A 266 22.83 5.30 22.01
N ASP A 267 21.72 4.55 21.95
CA ASP A 267 21.27 3.68 23.04
C ASP A 267 21.77 2.23 22.95
N HIS A 268 22.53 1.87 21.90
CA HIS A 268 22.96 0.50 21.62
C HIS A 268 24.47 0.46 21.36
N THR A 269 25.25 0.68 22.42
CA THR A 269 26.72 0.70 22.37
C THR A 269 27.34 -0.65 22.00
N ASP A 270 26.60 -1.75 22.18
CA ASP A 270 26.98 -3.11 21.78
C ASP A 270 27.17 -3.26 20.26
N ARG A 271 26.60 -2.35 19.46
CA ARG A 271 26.74 -2.33 18.00
C ARG A 271 28.06 -1.74 17.52
N GLY A 272 28.82 -1.13 18.43
CA GLY A 272 30.10 -0.51 18.13
C GLY A 272 29.99 0.88 17.50
N ASN A 273 31.16 1.36 17.11
CA ASN A 273 31.36 2.70 16.57
C ASN A 273 31.69 2.61 15.07
N ARG A 274 31.17 3.58 14.32
CA ARG A 274 31.65 3.92 12.98
C ARG A 274 32.81 4.90 13.08
N ILE A 275 33.74 4.79 12.14
CA ILE A 275 34.94 5.63 12.09
C ILE A 275 34.77 6.64 10.97
N LEU A 276 35.01 7.92 11.29
CA LEU A 276 34.90 9.05 10.37
C LEU A 276 36.27 9.75 10.27
N PRO A 277 37.06 9.48 9.22
CA PRO A 277 38.33 10.16 9.02
C PRO A 277 38.14 11.66 8.78
N PHE A 278 38.85 12.50 9.54
CA PHE A 278 38.83 13.95 9.40
C PHE A 278 40.26 14.50 9.36
N ASP A 279 40.59 15.29 8.35
CA ASP A 279 41.90 15.93 8.19
C ASP A 279 41.81 17.44 8.01
N GLY A 280 40.72 18.04 8.50
CA GLY A 280 40.38 19.45 8.28
C GLY A 280 39.58 19.68 7.00
N SER A 281 39.32 18.65 6.19
CA SER A 281 38.43 18.73 5.02
C SER A 281 37.21 17.84 5.19
N ALA A 282 36.05 18.31 4.73
CA ALA A 282 34.79 17.58 4.77
C ALA A 282 33.88 17.95 3.59
N TYR A 283 32.89 17.11 3.33
CA TYR A 283 31.74 17.49 2.51
C TYR A 283 30.59 17.93 3.42
N LEU A 284 30.01 19.10 3.11
CA LEU A 284 28.78 19.62 3.73
C LEU A 284 27.68 19.70 2.69
N ALA A 285 26.43 19.57 3.15
CA ALA A 285 25.30 19.75 2.28
C ALA A 285 25.24 21.21 1.85
N GLU A 286 24.92 21.48 0.58
CA GLU A 286 24.85 22.84 0.05
C GLU A 286 23.94 23.75 0.91
N GLU A 287 22.83 23.20 1.43
CA GLU A 287 21.90 23.93 2.30
C GLU A 287 22.49 24.33 3.66
N ASP A 288 23.51 23.62 4.14
CA ASP A 288 24.18 23.88 5.42
C ASP A 288 25.31 24.92 5.29
N ILE A 289 25.69 25.34 4.07
CA ILE A 289 26.68 26.39 3.83
C ILE A 289 25.98 27.75 3.86
N ASN A 290 25.79 28.28 5.06
CA ASN A 290 25.29 29.63 5.29
C ASN A 290 26.07 30.29 6.43
N ASP A 291 26.10 31.62 6.45
CA ASP A 291 26.88 32.38 7.43
C ASP A 291 26.48 32.03 8.87
N GLY A 292 27.47 31.73 9.71
CA GLY A 292 27.26 31.46 11.14
C GLY A 292 28.25 30.49 11.74
N LEU A 293 27.99 30.13 13.01
CA LEU A 293 28.81 29.18 13.75
C LEU A 293 28.15 27.79 13.75
N PHE A 294 28.93 26.77 13.39
CA PHE A 294 28.47 25.39 13.23
C PHE A 294 29.36 24.42 14.01
N ARG A 295 28.73 23.39 14.55
CA ARG A 295 29.39 22.21 15.11
C ARG A 295 29.32 21.11 14.05
N LEU A 296 30.46 20.75 13.47
CA LEU A 296 30.56 19.51 12.71
C LEU A 296 30.47 18.36 13.71
N MET A 297 29.46 17.50 13.58
CA MET A 297 29.17 16.43 14.56
C MET A 297 30.44 15.64 14.92
N ASP A 298 30.77 15.62 16.22
CA ASP A 298 31.95 14.98 16.84
C ASP A 298 33.33 15.41 16.32
N ALA A 299 33.43 16.34 15.35
CA ALA A 299 34.68 16.84 14.78
C ALA A 299 35.10 18.16 15.44
N VAL A 300 34.96 19.29 14.74
CA VAL A 300 35.32 20.65 15.21
C VAL A 300 34.15 21.64 15.13
N ASN A 301 34.33 22.83 15.71
CA ASN A 301 33.47 23.99 15.55
C ASN A 301 34.08 24.91 14.49
N VAL A 302 33.26 25.37 13.56
CA VAL A 302 33.68 26.20 12.43
C VAL A 302 32.79 27.42 12.29
N GLU A 303 33.38 28.53 11.88
CA GLU A 303 32.66 29.71 11.44
C GLU A 303 32.64 29.72 9.91
N ILE A 304 31.45 29.84 9.34
CA ILE A 304 31.23 29.96 7.89
C ILE A 304 30.92 31.43 7.61
N ALA A 305 31.67 32.04 6.70
CA ALA A 305 31.46 33.40 6.23
C ALA A 305 31.67 33.46 4.71
N GLY A 306 30.57 33.41 3.95
CA GLY A 306 30.60 33.15 2.52
C GLY A 306 31.21 31.79 2.22
N ASP A 307 32.24 31.77 1.37
CA ASP A 307 32.97 30.54 1.00
C ASP A 307 34.10 30.19 2.00
N ASN A 308 34.36 31.05 2.98
CA ASN A 308 35.43 30.83 3.96
C ASN A 308 34.90 30.01 5.15
N VAL A 309 35.59 28.92 5.47
CA VAL A 309 35.30 28.09 6.64
C VAL A 309 36.52 28.13 7.55
N THR A 310 36.40 28.79 8.70
CA THR A 310 37.52 28.96 9.63
C THR A 310 37.33 28.12 10.89
N TYR A 311 38.42 27.58 11.41
CA TYR A 311 38.45 26.86 12.68
C TYR A 311 38.14 27.83 13.83
N HIS A 312 37.19 27.45 14.69
CA HIS A 312 36.88 28.18 15.91
C HIS A 312 37.44 27.49 17.15
N SER A 313 37.11 26.20 17.34
CA SER A 313 37.43 25.41 18.55
C SER A 313 37.06 23.95 18.34
N THR A 314 37.48 23.05 19.23
CA THR A 314 37.12 21.60 19.16
C THR A 314 36.07 21.19 20.21
N SER A 315 36.00 21.87 21.34
CA SER A 315 35.15 21.48 22.48
C SER A 315 33.65 21.61 22.18
N PHE A 316 32.86 20.66 22.69
CA PHE A 316 31.40 20.73 22.58
C PHE A 316 30.82 21.84 23.47
N GLU A 317 31.46 22.14 24.61
CA GLU A 317 31.09 23.24 25.50
C GLU A 317 31.12 24.58 24.77
N ASP A 318 32.17 24.85 23.98
CA ASP A 318 32.30 26.08 23.18
C ASP A 318 31.15 26.22 22.17
N ALA A 319 30.80 25.14 21.48
CA ALA A 319 29.64 25.12 20.57
C ALA A 319 28.32 25.39 21.31
N ARG A 320 28.15 24.83 22.51
CA ARG A 320 26.93 25.01 23.31
C ARG A 320 26.80 26.45 23.82
N GLU A 321 27.89 27.05 24.31
CA GLU A 321 27.92 28.43 24.78
C GLU A 321 27.60 29.41 23.65
N ALA A 322 28.20 29.18 22.47
CA ALA A 322 27.99 29.99 21.29
C ALA A 322 26.71 29.64 20.50
N LYS A 323 25.92 28.66 20.97
CA LYS A 323 24.68 28.17 20.33
C LYS A 323 24.89 27.78 18.86
N ALA A 324 26.03 27.15 18.57
CA ALA A 324 26.37 26.67 17.24
C ALA A 324 25.33 25.66 16.73
N ARG A 325 25.02 25.73 15.44
CA ARG A 325 24.14 24.75 14.79
C ARG A 325 24.89 23.45 14.56
N ILE A 326 24.33 22.33 14.99
CA ILE A 326 24.96 21.01 14.81
C ILE A 326 24.57 20.46 13.44
N ILE A 327 25.57 20.17 12.60
CA ILE A 327 25.39 19.65 11.24
C ILE A 327 26.18 18.37 11.03
N GLN A 328 25.60 17.43 10.29
CA GLN A 328 26.34 16.26 9.80
C GLN A 328 27.29 16.67 8.67
N TRP A 329 28.30 15.85 8.45
CA TRP A 329 29.31 16.04 7.42
C TRP A 329 29.75 14.66 6.91
N VAL A 330 30.34 14.60 5.72
CA VAL A 330 30.87 13.34 5.17
C VAL A 330 32.38 13.49 4.96
N PRO A 331 33.19 12.50 5.40
CA PRO A 331 34.62 12.47 5.12
C PRO A 331 34.97 12.64 3.64
N VAL A 332 36.03 13.41 3.34
CA VAL A 332 36.55 13.51 1.96
C VAL A 332 37.20 12.19 1.53
N LYS A 333 37.82 11.49 2.47
CA LYS A 333 38.37 10.15 2.31
C LYS A 333 37.35 9.15 2.85
N ASP A 334 37.14 8.04 2.14
CA ASP A 334 36.20 6.98 2.53
C ASP A 334 34.72 7.42 2.58
N ASN A 335 34.16 7.67 1.40
CA ASN A 335 32.74 7.92 1.18
C ASN A 335 32.22 7.06 0.02
N VAL A 336 30.89 7.05 -0.16
CA VAL A 336 30.19 6.38 -1.26
C VAL A 336 29.14 7.31 -1.87
N ASN A 337 28.84 7.13 -3.15
CA ASN A 337 27.70 7.82 -3.76
C ASN A 337 26.40 7.21 -3.23
N VAL A 338 25.47 8.08 -2.86
CA VAL A 338 24.17 7.70 -2.31
C VAL A 338 23.07 8.41 -3.08
N LYS A 339 22.04 7.64 -3.41
CA LYS A 339 20.77 8.11 -3.96
C LYS A 339 19.65 7.76 -2.98
N ILE A 340 18.80 8.72 -2.66
CA ILE A 340 17.62 8.50 -1.82
C ILE A 340 16.38 8.88 -2.63
N VAL A 341 15.56 7.88 -2.96
CA VAL A 341 14.24 8.08 -3.58
C VAL A 341 13.25 8.45 -2.48
N MET A 342 12.69 9.65 -2.57
CA MET A 342 11.75 10.21 -1.60
C MET A 342 10.34 9.64 -1.79
N ASP A 343 9.45 9.91 -0.84
CA ASP A 343 8.06 9.42 -0.86
C ASP A 343 7.20 10.05 -1.98
N ASP A 344 7.60 11.21 -2.49
CA ASP A 344 7.04 11.86 -3.69
C ASP A 344 7.73 11.44 -5.00
N ALA A 345 8.61 10.42 -4.96
CA ALA A 345 9.48 9.96 -6.04
C ALA A 345 10.53 10.99 -6.53
N SER A 346 10.68 12.13 -5.86
CA SER A 346 11.86 12.98 -6.05
C SER A 346 13.13 12.23 -5.58
N VAL A 347 14.28 12.62 -6.11
CA VAL A 347 15.54 11.92 -5.85
C VAL A 347 16.54 12.90 -5.25
N LYS A 348 17.06 12.55 -4.07
CA LYS A 348 18.21 13.22 -3.47
C LYS A 348 19.47 12.47 -3.84
N THR A 349 20.48 13.17 -4.35
CA THR A 349 21.78 12.59 -4.70
C THR A 349 22.87 13.24 -3.88
N GLY A 350 23.86 12.46 -3.47
CA GLY A 350 24.96 12.98 -2.68
C GLY A 350 25.97 11.93 -2.25
N LEU A 351 26.68 12.24 -1.16
CA LEU A 351 27.66 11.33 -0.56
C LEU A 351 27.16 10.83 0.78
N GLY A 352 27.49 9.57 1.09
CA GLY A 352 27.37 9.00 2.43
C GLY A 352 28.73 8.55 2.95
N GLU A 353 28.83 8.40 4.27
CA GLU A 353 30.05 7.93 4.93
C GLU A 353 30.43 6.49 4.54
N GLY A 354 31.72 6.15 4.61
CA GLY A 354 32.26 4.86 4.14
C GLY A 354 31.68 3.63 4.84
N ALA A 355 31.22 3.75 6.08
CA ALA A 355 30.58 2.68 6.84
C ALA A 355 29.30 2.13 6.18
N LEU A 356 28.70 2.85 5.21
CA LEU A 356 27.59 2.33 4.42
C LEU A 356 27.97 1.12 3.56
N LYS A 357 29.27 0.90 3.29
CA LYS A 357 29.77 -0.27 2.53
C LYS A 357 29.50 -1.60 3.23
N ASP A 358 29.29 -1.58 4.54
CA ASP A 358 29.00 -2.78 5.33
C ASP A 358 27.50 -3.17 5.29
N LEU A 359 26.66 -2.34 4.68
CA LEU A 359 25.23 -2.60 4.56
C LEU A 359 24.91 -3.61 3.46
N THR A 360 23.77 -4.27 3.62
CA THR A 360 23.20 -5.21 2.67
C THR A 360 21.81 -4.77 2.23
N VAL A 361 21.41 -5.14 1.01
CA VAL A 361 20.08 -4.81 0.48
C VAL A 361 18.99 -5.31 1.43
N GLY A 362 18.09 -4.41 1.83
CA GLY A 362 17.04 -4.65 2.81
C GLY A 362 17.30 -4.00 4.17
N ASP A 363 18.54 -3.61 4.48
CA ASP A 363 18.86 -2.92 5.73
C ASP A 363 18.14 -1.57 5.82
N ILE A 364 17.67 -1.25 7.03
CA ILE A 364 17.01 0.01 7.34
C ILE A 364 17.95 0.84 8.21
N VAL A 365 18.18 2.07 7.77
CA VAL A 365 19.10 3.01 8.42
C VAL A 365 18.38 4.32 8.74
N GLN A 366 18.97 5.09 9.64
CA GLN A 366 18.58 6.47 9.89
C GLN A 366 19.68 7.39 9.39
N PHE A 367 19.42 8.12 8.30
CA PHE A 367 20.28 9.22 7.89
C PHE A 367 20.03 10.40 8.82
N GLU A 368 21.03 10.79 9.61
CA GLU A 368 20.88 11.85 10.60
C GLU A 368 20.45 13.16 9.94
N ARG A 369 19.48 13.86 10.56
CA ARG A 369 18.80 15.06 10.02
C ARG A 369 18.00 14.86 8.72
N VAL A 370 17.97 13.65 8.14
CA VAL A 370 17.19 13.33 6.92
C VAL A 370 15.98 12.47 7.26
N GLY A 371 16.19 11.31 7.91
CA GLY A 371 15.15 10.36 8.30
C GLY A 371 15.52 8.91 8.06
N PHE A 372 14.55 8.02 8.21
CA PHE A 372 14.70 6.58 7.98
C PHE A 372 14.62 6.25 6.49
N ALA A 373 15.48 5.35 6.04
CA ALA A 373 15.48 4.85 4.67
C ALA A 373 15.90 3.38 4.62
N ARG A 374 15.37 2.65 3.64
CA ARG A 374 15.72 1.25 3.37
C ARG A 374 16.67 1.18 2.19
N LEU A 375 17.77 0.45 2.32
CA LEU A 375 18.68 0.15 1.21
C LEU A 375 17.98 -0.81 0.24
N ASP A 376 17.72 -0.34 -0.97
CA ASP A 376 16.96 -1.07 -1.98
C ASP A 376 17.86 -1.76 -3.01
N GLU A 377 18.95 -1.10 -3.39
CA GLU A 377 19.88 -1.61 -4.39
C GLU A 377 21.30 -1.11 -4.12
N ILE A 378 22.28 -1.96 -4.41
CA ILE A 378 23.70 -1.59 -4.43
C ILE A 378 24.18 -1.83 -5.86
N THR A 379 24.67 -0.78 -6.51
CA THR A 379 25.26 -0.84 -7.86
C THR A 379 26.77 -0.62 -7.79
N ASP A 380 27.47 -0.81 -8.90
CA ASP A 380 28.91 -0.47 -8.98
C ASP A 380 29.16 1.04 -8.77
N ALA A 381 28.16 1.89 -8.97
CA ALA A 381 28.29 3.34 -8.94
C ALA A 381 27.80 3.99 -7.64
N GLU A 382 26.74 3.45 -7.03
CA GLU A 382 26.02 4.08 -5.91
C GLU A 382 25.17 3.10 -5.09
N PHE A 383 24.85 3.52 -3.86
CA PHE A 383 23.87 2.89 -2.98
C PHE A 383 22.53 3.61 -3.12
N ILE A 384 21.46 2.86 -3.41
CA ILE A 384 20.12 3.41 -3.66
C ILE A 384 19.20 3.05 -2.51
N PHE A 385 18.73 4.08 -1.81
CA PHE A 385 17.81 3.96 -0.68
C PHE A 385 16.42 4.47 -1.06
N TYR A 386 15.39 3.93 -0.41
CA TYR A 386 14.03 4.46 -0.45
C TYR A 386 13.66 5.05 0.91
N PHE A 387 13.17 6.27 0.90
CA PHE A 387 12.79 7.00 2.10
C PHE A 387 11.52 6.44 2.73
N ALA A 388 11.60 6.13 4.03
CA ALA A 388 10.45 5.72 4.83
C ALA A 388 9.70 6.97 5.32
N HIS A 389 10.30 7.69 6.27
CA HIS A 389 9.78 8.90 6.89
C HIS A 389 10.86 9.55 7.76
N LYS A 390 10.62 10.79 8.18
CA LYS A 390 11.49 11.48 9.14
C LYS A 390 11.49 10.84 10.52
#